data_AF-A0A7X3R301-F1
#
_entry.id   AF-A0A7X3R301-F1
#
_cell.length_a   1.000
_cell.length_b   1.000
_cell.length_c   1.000
_cell.angle_alpha   90.00
_cell.angle_beta   90.00
_cell.angle_gamma   90.00
#
_symmetry.space_group_name_H-M   'P 1'
#
loop_
_entity.id
_entity.type
_entity.pdbx_description
1 polymer ?
#
loop_
_entity_poly.entity_id
_entity_poly.type
_entity_poly.pdbx_seq_one_letter_code
_entity_poly.pdbx_strand_id
1 'polypeptide(L)'
;MVYARDVGDQLLTFGVSGKLIMNALVMFDRQTDTLWSQFLGRAVEGPLSGTDLEVVPAVLTRWESWRMLHPETTVLDQGGPVIDAYSGYYFRPQAGVIGERNEDERLFFKELVHGVVLPQGRKAYAHRDLAETLVVNDLIGNQPVLVAWDDVGATAVAYDPTVDGRILSFEAHDPDESGAVVRDLETGSVWSVLTGEAISGDLAGSRLQVLNGFAVFWFAWSDYFPDTDVFQPEG
;
A
#
# COMPACT_ATOMS: atom_id res chain seq x y z
N MET A 1 5.04 2.17 -2.94
CA MET A 1 4.73 1.88 -4.35
C MET A 1 5.94 1.21 -4.99
N VAL A 2 5.73 0.10 -5.68
CA VAL A 2 6.76 -0.65 -6.39
C VAL A 2 6.24 -0.92 -7.80
N TYR A 3 7.10 -0.76 -8.80
CA TYR A 3 6.74 -0.90 -10.20
C TYR A 3 7.69 -1.85 -10.91
N ALA A 4 7.18 -2.61 -11.88
CA ALA A 4 8.02 -3.35 -12.81
C ALA A 4 8.78 -2.35 -13.68
N ARG A 5 10.02 -2.70 -14.05
CA ARG A 5 10.87 -1.88 -14.90
C ARG A 5 10.86 -2.30 -16.37
N ASP A 6 10.15 -3.38 -16.67
CA ASP A 6 9.91 -3.88 -18.01
C ASP A 6 8.74 -3.08 -18.61
N VAL A 7 9.01 -2.30 -19.65
CA VAL A 7 8.03 -1.45 -20.32
C VAL A 7 8.05 -1.79 -21.82
N GLY A 8 7.04 -2.54 -22.26
CA GLY A 8 7.05 -3.14 -23.59
C GLY A 8 8.26 -4.06 -23.76
N ASP A 9 9.07 -3.82 -24.79
CA ASP A 9 10.29 -4.59 -25.07
C ASP A 9 11.55 -3.98 -24.42
N GLN A 10 11.40 -2.96 -23.55
CA GLN A 10 12.51 -2.25 -22.94
C GLN A 10 12.63 -2.51 -21.45
N LEU A 11 13.87 -2.77 -21.01
CA LEU A 11 14.23 -2.79 -19.60
C LEU A 11 14.74 -1.41 -19.18
N LEU A 12 13.96 -0.70 -18.36
CA LEU A 12 14.29 0.65 -17.92
C LEU A 12 15.09 0.67 -16.61
N THR A 13 15.84 1.75 -16.39
CA THR A 13 16.51 2.04 -15.11
C THR A 13 16.18 3.45 -14.68
N PHE A 14 15.69 3.61 -13.46
CA PHE A 14 15.16 4.87 -12.97
C PHE A 14 16.15 5.63 -12.07
N GLY A 15 16.01 6.95 -12.05
CA GLY A 15 16.65 7.83 -11.08
C GLY A 15 15.69 8.90 -10.55
N VAL A 16 16.15 9.63 -9.54
CA VAL A 16 15.44 10.76 -8.93
C VAL A 16 15.73 12.01 -9.76
N SER A 17 14.70 12.68 -10.29
CA SER A 17 14.89 13.87 -11.13
C SER A 17 15.15 15.16 -10.35
N GLY A 18 14.86 15.16 -9.05
CA GLY A 18 14.82 16.36 -8.20
C GLY A 18 13.56 17.22 -8.37
N LYS A 19 12.64 16.83 -9.27
CA LYS A 19 11.35 17.49 -9.47
C LYS A 19 10.26 16.81 -8.64
N LEU A 20 9.21 17.59 -8.35
CA LEU A 20 8.00 17.13 -7.69
C LEU A 20 6.77 17.55 -8.48
N ILE A 21 5.73 16.72 -8.46
CA ILE A 21 4.36 17.08 -8.86
C ILE A 21 3.49 16.86 -7.62
N MET A 22 2.79 17.90 -7.15
CA MET A 22 1.93 17.83 -5.96
C MET A 22 2.63 17.12 -4.78
N ASN A 23 3.86 17.55 -4.47
CA ASN A 23 4.71 16.99 -3.41
C ASN A 23 5.13 15.52 -3.55
N ALA A 24 4.79 14.84 -4.66
CA ALA A 24 5.27 13.50 -4.95
C ALA A 24 6.44 13.51 -5.95
N LEU A 25 7.33 12.53 -5.80
CA LEU A 25 8.55 12.41 -6.60
C LEU A 25 8.23 12.25 -8.09
N VAL A 26 8.99 12.96 -8.93
CA VAL A 26 9.12 12.64 -10.35
C VAL A 26 10.41 11.85 -10.56
N MET A 27 10.28 10.64 -11.09
CA MET A 27 11.40 9.82 -11.52
C MET A 27 11.76 10.16 -12.97
N PHE A 28 12.94 9.74 -13.42
CA PHE A 28 13.27 9.69 -14.84
C PHE A 28 13.89 8.33 -15.18
N ASP A 29 13.67 7.83 -16.40
CA ASP A 29 14.42 6.68 -16.91
C ASP A 29 15.67 7.12 -17.68
N ARG A 30 16.73 6.32 -17.63
CA ARG A 30 18.03 6.65 -18.25
C ARG A 30 18.09 6.36 -19.75
N GLN A 31 17.11 5.64 -20.27
CA GLN A 31 17.10 5.15 -21.65
C GLN A 31 16.55 6.22 -22.59
N THR A 32 15.57 6.99 -22.13
CA THR A 32 14.82 7.95 -22.92
C THR A 32 14.73 9.33 -22.28
N ASP A 33 15.21 9.48 -21.06
CA ASP A 33 15.03 10.67 -20.22
C ASP A 33 13.55 11.05 -20.02
N THR A 34 12.62 10.09 -20.16
CA THR A 34 11.20 10.31 -19.87
C THR A 34 11.05 10.55 -18.37
N LEU A 35 10.22 11.52 -18.01
CA LEU A 35 9.79 11.83 -16.66
C LEU A 35 8.55 11.02 -16.30
N TRP A 36 8.56 10.42 -15.11
CA TRP A 36 7.52 9.53 -14.61
C TRP A 36 6.99 10.04 -13.27
N SER A 37 5.67 10.17 -13.13
CA SER A 37 5.06 10.41 -11.82
C SER A 37 5.21 9.14 -10.98
N GLN A 38 5.92 9.22 -9.85
CA GLN A 38 6.03 8.08 -8.93
C GLN A 38 4.67 7.69 -8.36
N PHE A 39 3.79 8.67 -8.12
CA PHE A 39 2.50 8.42 -7.51
C PHE A 39 1.52 7.73 -8.46
N LEU A 40 1.46 8.18 -9.71
CA LEU A 40 0.59 7.58 -10.72
C LEU A 40 1.19 6.34 -11.38
N GLY A 41 2.52 6.16 -11.28
CA GLY A 41 3.22 5.16 -12.07
C GLY A 41 3.15 5.44 -13.57
N ARG A 42 2.99 6.69 -14.00
CA ARG A 42 2.75 7.05 -15.41
C ARG A 42 3.82 7.98 -15.94
N ALA A 43 4.25 7.76 -17.19
CA ALA A 43 5.08 8.68 -17.92
C ALA A 43 4.32 9.98 -18.20
N VAL A 44 4.83 11.10 -17.69
CA VAL A 44 4.20 12.42 -17.79
C VAL A 44 4.81 13.27 -18.91
N GLU A 45 6.11 13.16 -19.17
CA GLU A 45 6.81 13.99 -20.16
C GLU A 45 7.99 13.23 -20.77
N GLY A 46 8.03 13.10 -22.10
CA GLY A 46 9.14 12.49 -22.84
C GLY A 46 8.67 11.46 -23.87
N PRO A 47 9.60 10.72 -24.49
CA PRO A 47 9.28 9.74 -25.54
C PRO A 47 8.24 8.68 -25.15
N LEU A 48 8.15 8.31 -23.87
CA LEU A 48 7.22 7.30 -23.37
C LEU A 48 5.95 7.89 -22.74
N SER A 49 5.71 9.20 -22.86
CA SER A 49 4.54 9.91 -22.30
C SER A 49 3.22 9.17 -22.54
N GLY A 50 2.42 9.06 -21.48
CA GLY A 50 1.13 8.37 -21.51
C GLY A 50 1.20 6.88 -21.22
N THR A 51 2.40 6.29 -21.12
CA THR A 51 2.59 4.88 -20.73
C THR A 51 2.47 4.71 -19.21
N ASP A 52 1.75 3.68 -18.78
CA ASP A 52 1.62 3.27 -17.37
C ASP A 52 2.64 2.16 -17.04
N LEU A 53 3.23 2.23 -15.85
CA LEU A 53 4.08 1.19 -15.29
C LEU A 53 3.19 0.12 -14.63
N GLU A 54 3.56 -1.14 -14.80
CA GLU A 54 2.94 -2.23 -14.06
C GLU A 54 3.27 -2.09 -12.57
N VAL A 55 2.25 -2.04 -11.73
CA VAL A 55 2.41 -2.04 -10.28
C VAL A 55 2.75 -3.45 -9.82
N VAL A 56 3.80 -3.59 -9.03
CA VAL A 56 4.12 -4.83 -8.32
C VAL A 56 3.55 -4.71 -6.90
N PRO A 57 2.53 -5.51 -6.54
CA PRO A 57 2.01 -5.52 -5.17
C PRO A 57 3.13 -5.81 -4.19
N ALA A 58 3.23 -4.97 -3.15
CA ALA A 58 4.27 -5.08 -2.15
C ALA A 58 3.69 -4.70 -0.80
N VAL A 59 4.17 -5.37 0.25
CA VAL A 59 3.75 -5.11 1.62
C VAL A 59 4.86 -4.34 2.35
N LEU A 60 4.48 -3.26 3.02
CA LEU A 60 5.34 -2.56 3.96
C LEU A 60 5.23 -3.25 5.32
N THR A 61 6.33 -3.70 5.90
CA THR A 61 6.35 -4.33 7.22
C THR A 61 7.64 -4.02 7.97
N ARG A 62 7.71 -4.40 9.25
CA ARG A 62 8.93 -4.28 10.05
C ARG A 62 9.96 -5.35 9.66
N TRP A 63 11.22 -5.00 9.81
CA TRP A 63 12.33 -5.93 9.55
C TRP A 63 12.25 -7.20 10.40
N GLU A 64 11.82 -7.09 11.66
CA GLU A 64 11.61 -8.22 12.56
C GLU A 64 10.58 -9.20 12.00
N SER A 65 9.40 -8.72 11.62
CA SER A 65 8.33 -9.52 10.99
C SER A 65 8.81 -10.17 9.69
N TRP A 66 9.52 -9.43 8.83
CA TRP A 66 10.09 -9.97 7.60
C TRP A 66 11.08 -11.11 7.87
N ARG A 67 11.99 -10.93 8.84
CA ARG A 67 13.00 -11.95 9.19
C ARG A 67 12.40 -13.20 9.82
N MET A 68 11.31 -13.09 10.57
CA MET A 68 10.59 -14.25 11.08
C MET A 68 10.08 -15.14 9.94
N LEU A 69 9.52 -14.52 8.90
CA LEU A 69 8.97 -15.24 7.73
C LEU A 69 10.05 -15.66 6.72
N HIS A 70 11.13 -14.90 6.62
CA HIS A 70 12.19 -15.09 5.63
C HIS A 70 13.58 -15.03 6.30
N PRO A 71 13.92 -16.01 7.15
CA PRO A 71 15.14 -15.98 7.98
C PRO A 71 16.44 -15.96 7.17
N GLU A 72 16.40 -16.50 5.95
CA GLU A 72 17.54 -16.54 5.02
C GLU A 72 17.74 -15.24 4.22
N THR A 73 16.88 -14.23 4.41
CA THR A 73 17.00 -12.95 3.70
C THR A 73 18.30 -12.24 4.08
N THR A 74 19.10 -11.91 3.09
CA THR A 74 20.25 -11.01 3.24
C THR A 74 19.85 -9.56 2.98
N VAL A 75 20.32 -8.64 3.81
CA VAL A 75 20.20 -7.18 3.58
C VAL A 75 21.59 -6.60 3.31
N LEU A 76 21.67 -5.61 2.42
CA LEU A 76 22.90 -4.86 2.22
C LEU A 76 23.17 -3.97 3.44
N ASP A 77 24.25 -4.26 4.17
CA ASP A 77 24.75 -3.40 5.25
C ASP A 77 25.83 -2.45 4.69
N GLN A 78 25.53 -1.16 4.66
CA GLN A 78 26.49 -0.13 4.24
C GLN A 78 27.42 0.32 5.37
N GLY A 79 27.21 -0.16 6.60
CA GLY A 79 27.91 0.25 7.81
C GLY A 79 27.47 1.63 8.33
N GLY A 80 27.55 1.81 9.65
CA GLY A 80 27.22 3.07 10.33
C GLY A 80 25.87 3.07 11.05
N PRO A 81 25.54 4.16 11.77
CA PRO A 81 24.29 4.24 12.52
C PRO A 81 23.10 4.39 11.56
N VAL A 82 22.05 3.59 11.79
CA VAL A 82 20.75 3.77 11.13
C VAL A 82 20.06 4.96 11.79
N ILE A 83 20.21 6.14 11.19
CA ILE A 83 19.58 7.37 11.66
C ILE A 83 18.50 7.75 10.65
N ASP A 84 17.26 7.86 11.13
CA ASP A 84 16.18 8.45 10.34
C ASP A 84 16.37 9.98 10.26
N ALA A 85 17.08 10.40 9.23
CA ALA A 85 17.33 11.80 8.90
C ALA A 85 16.04 12.60 8.65
N TYR A 86 14.90 11.93 8.46
CA TYR A 86 13.59 12.52 8.20
C TYR A 86 12.63 12.44 9.39
N SER A 87 13.07 11.92 10.54
CA SER A 87 12.21 11.80 11.74
C SER A 87 11.43 13.09 12.07
N GLY A 88 12.12 14.24 12.05
CA GLY A 88 11.49 15.55 12.30
C GLY A 88 10.48 16.01 11.24
N TYR A 89 10.49 15.45 10.03
CA TYR A 89 9.55 15.76 8.97
C TYR A 89 8.15 15.18 9.24
N TYR A 90 8.08 13.96 9.78
CA TYR A 90 6.80 13.28 10.03
C TYR A 90 5.94 14.03 11.05
N PHE A 91 6.56 14.66 12.06
CA PHE A 91 5.85 15.34 13.13
C PHE A 91 5.55 16.83 12.85
N ARG A 92 6.12 17.42 11.79
CA ARG A 92 5.80 18.79 11.40
C ARG A 92 4.49 18.83 10.62
N PRO A 93 3.63 19.84 10.79
CA PRO A 93 2.36 19.91 10.07
C PRO A 93 2.51 20.25 8.57
N GLN A 94 3.67 20.73 8.12
CA GLN A 94 3.90 21.12 6.72
C GLN A 94 4.47 19.97 5.87
N ALA A 95 4.08 19.86 4.60
CA ALA A 95 4.62 18.92 3.61
C ALA A 95 6.06 19.29 3.13
N GLY A 96 6.62 20.41 3.58
CA GLY A 96 8.02 20.78 3.35
C GLY A 96 8.32 21.44 1.99
N VAL A 97 7.41 21.37 1.01
CA VAL A 97 7.54 22.05 -0.29
C VAL A 97 6.29 22.90 -0.57
N ILE A 98 6.50 24.10 -1.14
CA ILE A 98 5.44 25.06 -1.48
C ILE A 98 5.08 24.85 -2.96
N GLY A 99 3.84 24.45 -3.26
CA GLY A 99 3.34 24.17 -4.61
C GLY A 99 1.81 24.09 -4.66
N GLU A 100 1.25 23.78 -5.84
CA GLU A 100 -0.19 23.50 -5.99
C GLU A 100 -0.60 22.31 -5.13
N ARG A 101 -1.68 22.49 -4.38
CA ARG A 101 -2.25 21.54 -3.43
C ARG A 101 -3.77 21.62 -3.53
N ASN A 102 -4.42 20.47 -3.39
CA ASN A 102 -5.84 20.38 -3.09
C ASN A 102 -6.04 20.53 -1.58
N GLU A 103 -6.92 21.45 -1.17
CA GLU A 103 -7.40 21.49 0.20
C GLU A 103 -8.53 20.48 0.35
N ASP A 104 -8.30 19.48 1.19
CA ASP A 104 -9.25 18.42 1.48
C ASP A 104 -9.34 18.22 3.00
N GLU A 105 -10.50 18.54 3.56
CA GLU A 105 -10.76 18.55 5.00
C GLU A 105 -11.36 17.24 5.52
N ARG A 106 -11.56 16.23 4.67
CA ARG A 106 -12.16 14.94 5.07
C ARG A 106 -11.30 14.18 6.08
N LEU A 107 -9.98 14.36 6.03
CA LEU A 107 -9.02 13.78 6.97
C LEU A 107 -7.96 14.82 7.35
N PHE A 108 -7.29 14.59 8.49
CA PHE A 108 -6.16 15.42 8.89
C PHE A 108 -5.08 15.43 7.80
N PHE A 109 -4.45 16.60 7.57
CA PHE A 109 -3.56 16.81 6.43
C PHE A 109 -2.43 15.76 6.31
N LYS A 110 -1.83 15.37 7.44
CA LYS A 110 -0.81 14.31 7.52
C LYS A 110 -1.34 13.01 8.14
N GLU A 111 -2.64 12.75 8.00
CA GLU A 111 -3.19 11.43 8.33
C GLU A 111 -2.51 10.40 7.43
N LEU A 112 -2.03 9.29 8.00
CA LEU A 112 -1.60 8.15 7.21
C LEU A 112 -2.83 7.39 6.76
N VAL A 113 -2.93 7.16 5.45
CA VAL A 113 -4.00 6.37 4.86
C VAL A 113 -3.40 5.19 4.12
N HIS A 114 -4.09 4.05 4.18
CA HIS A 114 -3.90 2.97 3.25
C HIS A 114 -4.85 3.22 2.08
N GLY A 115 -4.28 3.58 0.93
CA GLY A 115 -5.06 3.82 -0.28
C GLY A 115 -5.10 2.59 -1.16
N VAL A 116 -6.29 2.18 -1.59
CA VAL A 116 -6.51 1.04 -2.49
C VAL A 116 -6.99 1.56 -3.84
N VAL A 117 -6.31 1.17 -4.92
CA VAL A 117 -6.63 1.60 -6.28
C VAL A 117 -7.03 0.39 -7.12
N LEU A 118 -8.27 0.39 -7.62
CA LEU A 118 -8.83 -0.64 -8.50
C LEU A 118 -9.37 -0.01 -9.80
N PRO A 119 -9.57 -0.81 -10.87
CA PRO A 119 -10.10 -0.29 -12.12
C PRO A 119 -11.46 0.42 -11.98
N GLN A 120 -12.31 -0.02 -11.05
CA GLN A 120 -13.67 0.51 -10.86
C GLN A 120 -13.78 1.61 -9.79
N GLY A 121 -12.70 1.91 -9.07
CA GLY A 121 -12.77 2.86 -7.98
C GLY A 121 -11.50 2.88 -7.13
N ARG A 122 -11.46 3.86 -6.22
CA ARG A 122 -10.35 4.05 -5.30
C ARG A 122 -10.90 4.49 -3.96
N LYS A 123 -10.33 3.95 -2.88
CA LYS A 123 -10.77 4.25 -1.52
C LYS A 123 -9.58 4.40 -0.60
N ALA A 124 -9.66 5.36 0.30
CA ALA A 124 -8.68 5.57 1.37
C ALA A 124 -9.23 5.11 2.71
N TYR A 125 -8.40 4.42 3.47
CA TYR A 125 -8.68 3.94 4.82
C TYR A 125 -7.67 4.59 5.77
N ALA A 126 -8.13 5.41 6.70
CA ALA A 126 -7.23 6.03 7.68
C ALA A 126 -6.60 4.93 8.56
N HIS A 127 -5.28 5.00 8.78
CA HIS A 127 -4.57 4.03 9.61
C HIS A 127 -5.12 4.02 11.05
N ARG A 128 -5.57 5.18 11.57
CA ARG A 128 -6.25 5.25 12.87
C ARG A 128 -7.50 4.36 12.91
N ASP A 129 -8.37 4.51 11.92
CA ASP A 129 -9.65 3.79 11.88
C ASP A 129 -9.43 2.28 11.63
N LEU A 130 -8.40 1.93 10.84
CA LEU A 130 -7.96 0.54 10.64
C LEU A 130 -7.35 -0.08 11.90
N ALA A 131 -6.59 0.68 12.67
CA ALA A 131 -6.03 0.21 13.95
C ALA A 131 -7.10 -0.05 15.01
N GLU A 132 -8.26 0.60 14.89
CA GLU A 132 -9.43 0.36 15.76
C GLU A 132 -10.30 -0.80 15.26
N THR A 133 -10.54 -0.88 13.95
CA THR A 133 -11.47 -1.86 13.35
C THR A 133 -10.80 -3.22 13.08
N LEU A 134 -9.49 -3.22 12.86
CA LEU A 134 -8.60 -4.35 12.52
C LEU A 134 -8.90 -5.06 11.18
N VAL A 135 -10.17 -5.30 10.86
CA VAL A 135 -10.61 -6.01 9.65
C VAL A 135 -11.78 -5.29 9.02
N VAL A 136 -11.66 -4.96 7.74
CA VAL A 136 -12.72 -4.34 6.95
C VAL A 136 -13.02 -5.20 5.74
N ASN A 137 -14.25 -5.73 5.68
CA ASN A 137 -14.81 -6.33 4.47
C ASN A 137 -15.58 -5.23 3.74
N ASP A 138 -15.10 -4.83 2.57
CA ASP A 138 -15.60 -3.66 1.85
C ASP A 138 -15.89 -3.96 0.38
N LEU A 139 -16.56 -2.99 -0.26
CA LEU A 139 -16.71 -2.90 -1.70
C LEU A 139 -16.11 -1.58 -2.17
N ILE A 140 -15.22 -1.68 -3.17
CA ILE A 140 -14.77 -0.51 -3.93
C ILE A 140 -15.40 -0.61 -5.32
N GLY A 141 -16.39 0.25 -5.57
CA GLY A 141 -17.34 0.03 -6.66
C GLY A 141 -18.10 -1.27 -6.41
N ASN A 142 -17.92 -2.26 -7.30
CA ASN A 142 -18.52 -3.59 -7.15
C ASN A 142 -17.50 -4.70 -6.86
N GLN A 143 -16.24 -4.35 -6.56
CA GLN A 143 -15.20 -5.33 -6.30
C GLN A 143 -15.05 -5.57 -4.78
N PRO A 144 -15.17 -6.82 -4.30
CA PRO A 144 -14.87 -7.19 -2.92
C PRO A 144 -13.42 -6.92 -2.55
N VAL A 145 -13.21 -6.34 -1.37
CA VAL A 145 -11.90 -6.04 -0.83
C VAL A 145 -11.89 -6.40 0.65
N LEU A 146 -10.87 -7.16 1.06
CA LEU A 146 -10.48 -7.28 2.45
C LEU A 146 -9.36 -6.28 2.73
N VAL A 147 -9.53 -5.40 3.72
CA VAL A 147 -8.43 -4.58 4.27
C VAL A 147 -8.19 -5.02 5.70
N ALA A 148 -6.99 -5.53 5.98
CA ALA A 148 -6.62 -6.03 7.30
C ALA A 148 -5.41 -5.27 7.85
N TRP A 149 -5.49 -4.91 9.12
CA TRP A 149 -4.45 -4.19 9.87
C TRP A 149 -3.45 -5.18 10.48
N ASP A 150 -2.16 -4.93 10.26
CA ASP A 150 -1.05 -5.58 10.94
C ASP A 150 -0.52 -4.63 12.01
N ASP A 151 -0.87 -4.91 13.27
CA ASP A 151 -0.51 -4.11 14.43
C ASP A 151 1.02 -4.13 14.68
N VAL A 152 1.68 -5.25 14.39
CA VAL A 152 3.13 -5.38 14.45
C VAL A 152 3.78 -4.47 13.42
N GLY A 153 3.36 -4.54 12.16
CA GLY A 153 3.85 -3.69 11.07
C GLY A 153 3.44 -2.21 11.18
N ALA A 154 2.41 -1.91 11.98
CA ALA A 154 1.69 -0.63 11.98
C ALA A 154 1.26 -0.20 10.56
N THR A 155 0.76 -1.18 9.80
CA THR A 155 0.40 -1.05 8.39
C THR A 155 -0.88 -1.81 8.09
N ALA A 156 -1.40 -1.66 6.88
CA ALA A 156 -2.48 -2.49 6.38
C ALA A 156 -2.10 -3.19 5.08
N VAL A 157 -2.82 -4.27 4.78
CA VAL A 157 -2.75 -4.98 3.52
C VAL A 157 -4.17 -5.14 2.97
N ALA A 158 -4.31 -4.88 1.67
CA ALA A 158 -5.55 -5.09 0.94
C ALA A 158 -5.47 -6.36 0.09
N TYR A 159 -6.52 -7.17 0.12
CA TYR A 159 -6.61 -8.45 -0.58
C TYR A 159 -7.91 -8.57 -1.39
N ASP A 160 -7.85 -9.33 -2.47
CA ASP A 160 -9.04 -9.94 -3.08
C ASP A 160 -9.46 -11.10 -2.16
N PRO A 161 -10.65 -11.06 -1.54
CA PRO A 161 -11.11 -12.10 -0.63
C PRO A 161 -11.64 -13.34 -1.37
N THR A 162 -11.48 -13.43 -2.69
CA THR A 162 -12.00 -14.55 -3.49
C THR A 162 -11.02 -15.72 -3.50
N VAL A 163 -11.47 -16.88 -3.03
CA VAL A 163 -10.73 -18.16 -3.08
C VAL A 163 -11.59 -19.19 -3.79
N ASP A 164 -11.05 -19.86 -4.81
CA ASP A 164 -11.75 -20.87 -5.62
C ASP A 164 -13.14 -20.41 -6.13
N GLY A 165 -13.25 -19.13 -6.49
CA GLY A 165 -14.48 -18.52 -7.00
C GLY A 165 -15.54 -18.19 -5.94
N ARG A 166 -15.21 -18.35 -4.65
CA ARG A 166 -16.05 -17.92 -3.53
C ARG A 166 -15.46 -16.69 -2.87
N ILE A 167 -16.27 -15.65 -2.70
CA ILE A 167 -15.93 -14.49 -1.88
C ILE A 167 -16.02 -14.91 -0.42
N LEU A 168 -14.93 -14.76 0.32
CA LEU A 168 -14.88 -14.98 1.76
C LEU A 168 -15.12 -13.68 2.53
N SER A 169 -15.59 -13.81 3.76
CA SER A 169 -15.79 -12.72 4.71
C SER A 169 -14.92 -12.98 5.93
N PHE A 170 -14.28 -11.94 6.47
CA PHE A 170 -13.28 -12.11 7.52
C PHE A 170 -13.66 -11.39 8.82
N GLU A 171 -13.28 -11.97 9.95
CA GLU A 171 -13.32 -11.33 11.26
C GLU A 171 -11.92 -11.27 11.87
N ALA A 172 -11.71 -10.31 12.77
CA ALA A 172 -10.49 -10.23 13.56
C ALA A 172 -10.34 -11.49 14.41
N HIS A 173 -9.11 -11.99 14.54
CA HIS A 173 -8.79 -13.13 15.39
C HIS A 173 -7.58 -12.82 16.27
N ASP A 174 -7.45 -13.53 17.39
CA ASP A 174 -6.36 -13.32 18.33
C ASP A 174 -5.02 -13.59 17.60
N PRO A 175 -4.04 -12.66 17.67
CA PRO A 175 -2.74 -12.84 17.04
C PRO A 175 -2.06 -14.14 17.47
N ASP A 176 -1.26 -14.71 16.57
CA ASP A 176 -0.38 -15.84 16.88
C ASP A 176 1.08 -15.40 17.05
N GLU A 177 2.00 -16.35 17.25
CA GLU A 177 3.44 -16.05 17.40
C GLU A 177 4.06 -15.38 16.16
N SER A 178 3.39 -15.48 15.00
CA SER A 178 3.85 -14.96 13.70
C SER A 178 3.29 -13.55 13.40
N GLY A 179 2.25 -13.13 14.11
CA GLY A 179 1.69 -11.77 14.04
C GLY A 179 0.17 -11.73 13.93
N ALA A 180 -0.35 -10.66 13.32
CA ALA A 180 -1.78 -10.46 13.13
C ALA A 180 -2.39 -11.54 12.22
N VAL A 181 -3.53 -12.08 12.64
CA VAL A 181 -4.30 -13.08 11.90
C VAL A 181 -5.78 -12.70 11.81
N VAL A 182 -6.45 -13.21 10.78
CA VAL A 182 -7.89 -13.08 10.57
C VAL A 182 -8.50 -14.44 10.34
N ARG A 183 -9.81 -14.56 10.59
CA ARG A 183 -10.54 -15.81 10.39
C ARG A 183 -11.62 -15.61 9.34
N ASP A 184 -11.74 -16.51 8.37
CA ASP A 184 -12.86 -16.46 7.44
C ASP A 184 -14.13 -17.07 8.07
N LEU A 185 -15.29 -16.51 7.76
CA LEU A 185 -16.57 -16.91 8.33
C LEU A 185 -17.16 -18.15 7.65
N GLU A 186 -16.77 -18.44 6.41
CA GLU A 186 -17.35 -19.50 5.59
C GLU A 186 -16.81 -20.90 5.95
N THR A 187 -15.54 -21.00 6.32
CA THR A 187 -14.83 -22.24 6.65
C THR A 187 -14.23 -22.22 8.05
N GLY A 188 -14.02 -21.03 8.62
CA GLY A 188 -13.37 -20.87 9.91
C GLY A 188 -11.85 -21.03 9.84
N SER A 189 -11.25 -21.00 8.64
CA SER A 189 -9.80 -21.05 8.47
C SER A 189 -9.16 -19.76 8.97
N VAL A 190 -7.94 -19.86 9.48
CA VAL A 190 -7.18 -18.72 10.01
C VAL A 190 -6.09 -18.35 9.02
N TRP A 191 -5.93 -17.05 8.78
CA TRP A 191 -5.10 -16.48 7.73
C TRP A 191 -4.13 -15.46 8.33
N SER A 192 -2.88 -15.49 7.88
CA SER A 192 -1.90 -14.44 8.21
C SER A 192 -2.24 -13.15 7.48
N VAL A 193 -2.39 -12.05 8.20
CA VAL A 193 -2.64 -10.73 7.61
C VAL A 193 -1.48 -10.29 6.72
N LEU A 194 -0.24 -10.59 7.12
CA LEU A 194 0.95 -10.13 6.43
C LEU A 194 1.19 -10.85 5.09
N THR A 195 0.90 -12.16 5.02
CA THR A 195 1.19 -12.98 3.83
C THR A 195 -0.05 -13.30 2.99
N GLY A 196 -1.24 -13.17 3.57
CA GLY A 196 -2.50 -13.58 2.97
C GLY A 196 -2.66 -15.09 2.88
N GLU A 197 -1.83 -15.87 3.57
CA GLU A 197 -1.87 -17.35 3.54
C GLU A 197 -2.74 -17.90 4.67
N ALA A 198 -3.58 -18.88 4.35
CA ALA A 198 -4.32 -19.67 5.33
C ALA A 198 -3.32 -20.57 6.08
N ILE A 199 -3.12 -20.31 7.37
CA ILE A 199 -2.18 -21.04 8.21
C ILE A 199 -2.82 -22.26 8.89
N SER A 200 -4.14 -22.30 9.01
CA SER A 200 -4.88 -23.44 9.56
C SER A 200 -6.33 -23.48 9.10
N GLY A 201 -6.99 -24.62 9.26
CA GLY A 201 -8.37 -24.85 8.83
C GLY A 201 -8.48 -25.51 7.46
N ASP A 202 -9.69 -25.54 6.91
CA ASP A 202 -10.01 -26.25 5.68
C ASP A 202 -9.29 -25.67 4.44
N LEU A 203 -8.96 -24.38 4.47
CA LEU A 203 -8.28 -23.68 3.39
C LEU A 203 -6.76 -23.59 3.57
N ALA A 204 -6.18 -24.26 4.57
CA ALA A 204 -4.75 -24.19 4.88
C ALA A 204 -3.85 -24.36 3.64
N GLY A 205 -2.87 -23.47 3.49
CA GLY A 205 -1.97 -23.37 2.33
C GLY A 205 -2.51 -22.57 1.15
N SER A 206 -3.80 -22.19 1.15
CA SER A 206 -4.37 -21.25 0.19
C SER A 206 -3.83 -19.84 0.43
N ARG A 207 -3.84 -18.99 -0.60
CA ARG A 207 -3.32 -17.62 -0.52
C ARG A 207 -4.23 -16.62 -1.21
N LEU A 208 -4.53 -15.53 -0.52
CA LEU A 208 -5.25 -14.38 -1.06
C LEU A 208 -4.36 -13.58 -2.02
N GLN A 209 -4.97 -13.03 -3.07
CA GLN A 209 -4.27 -12.13 -3.98
C GLN A 209 -4.15 -10.74 -3.35
N VAL A 210 -2.92 -10.25 -3.17
CA VAL A 210 -2.67 -8.88 -2.71
C VAL A 210 -3.15 -7.89 -3.79
N LEU A 211 -3.94 -6.89 -3.38
CA LEU A 211 -4.39 -5.81 -4.24
C LEU A 211 -3.39 -4.64 -4.23
N ASN A 212 -3.53 -3.75 -5.22
CA ASN A 212 -2.74 -2.52 -5.27
C ASN A 212 -3.16 -1.56 -4.14
N GLY A 213 -2.49 -1.70 -3.00
CA GLY A 213 -2.63 -0.85 -1.83
C GLY A 213 -1.29 -0.25 -1.40
N PHE A 214 -1.28 0.98 -0.93
CA PHE A 214 -0.07 1.61 -0.38
C PHE A 214 -0.38 2.64 0.69
N ALA A 215 0.50 2.69 1.69
CA ALA A 215 0.46 3.69 2.76
C ALA A 215 1.07 5.02 2.29
N VAL A 216 0.29 6.10 2.36
CA VAL A 216 0.71 7.46 2.02
C VAL A 216 0.04 8.47 2.96
N PHE A 217 0.57 9.68 3.03
CA PHE A 217 -0.13 10.77 3.72
C PHE A 217 -1.34 11.23 2.91
N TRP A 218 -2.41 11.60 3.63
CA TRP A 218 -3.68 12.05 3.06
C TRP A 218 -3.49 13.17 2.04
N PHE A 219 -2.67 14.17 2.33
CA PHE A 219 -2.44 15.26 1.38
C PHE A 219 -1.94 14.80 0.02
N ALA A 220 -1.02 13.83 -0.01
CA ALA A 220 -0.49 13.31 -1.26
C ALA A 220 -1.56 12.45 -1.95
N TRP A 221 -2.35 11.71 -1.18
CA TRP A 221 -3.45 10.92 -1.74
C TRP A 221 -4.53 11.80 -2.37
N SER A 222 -5.06 12.79 -1.64
CA SER A 222 -6.15 13.65 -2.11
C SER A 222 -5.72 14.64 -3.21
N ASP A 223 -4.43 15.01 -3.28
CA ASP A 223 -3.88 15.76 -4.42
C ASP A 223 -4.06 14.99 -5.74
N TYR A 224 -3.79 13.68 -5.73
CA TYR A 224 -3.85 12.83 -6.92
C TYR A 224 -5.21 12.17 -7.14
N PHE A 225 -5.98 11.96 -6.07
CA PHE A 225 -7.27 11.27 -6.08
C PHE A 225 -8.34 12.08 -5.31
N PRO A 226 -8.70 13.29 -5.76
CA PRO A 226 -9.64 14.15 -5.06
C PRO A 226 -11.04 13.53 -4.94
N ASP A 227 -11.47 12.74 -5.93
CA ASP A 227 -12.77 12.05 -5.93
C ASP A 227 -12.74 10.68 -5.23
N THR A 228 -11.66 10.34 -4.50
CA THR A 228 -11.58 9.08 -3.74
C THR A 228 -12.73 8.96 -2.75
N ASP A 229 -13.23 7.74 -2.57
CA ASP A 229 -14.04 7.44 -1.40
C ASP A 229 -13.14 7.38 -0.16
N VAL A 230 -13.70 7.71 1.01
CA VAL A 230 -13.03 7.60 2.30
C VAL A 230 -13.84 6.65 3.17
N PHE A 231 -13.19 5.61 3.68
CA PHE A 231 -13.83 4.70 4.63
C PHE A 231 -14.29 5.47 5.87
N GLN A 232 -15.45 5.10 6.39
CA GLN A 232 -15.99 5.61 7.64
C GLN A 232 -16.34 4.39 8.50
N PRO A 233 -15.71 4.21 9.68
CA PRO A 233 -16.09 3.12 10.57
C PRO A 233 -17.55 3.29 11.01
N GLU A 234 -18.27 2.17 11.15
CA GLU A 234 -19.58 2.19 11.77
C GLU A 234 -19.42 2.57 13.25
N GLY A 235 -20.12 3.62 13.70
CA GLY A 235 -20.01 4.20 15.04
C GLY A 235 -20.81 3.47 16.11
#